data_AF-A0A834CK11-F1
#
_entry.id   AF-A0A834CK11-F1
#
_cell.length_a   1.000
_cell.length_b   1.000
_cell.length_c   1.000
_cell.angle_alpha   90.00
_cell.angle_beta   90.00
_cell.angle_gamma   90.00
#
_symmetry.space_group_name_H-M   'P 1'
#
loop_
_entity.id
_entity.type
_entity.pdbx_description
1 polymer ?
#
loop_
_entity_poly.entity_id
_entity_poly.type
_entity_poly.pdbx_seq_one_letter_code
_entity_poly.pdbx_strand_id
1 'polypeptide(L)'
;MKILLLGLFLCFGSPLSWGDKGLEIPEYDGKDRVHTLTAKNYKSIMKSYDVMVIYYHRNVGEDRGAMKQLQVEELALELITTQAALIFQLAAQVLDELEDEDIGFGLVDEKKASAVAKKLGLDEVESIYIFADNEIIEYDGELAADTLVEFLYDVIENPVEVIDNDRELKGFFNMDDVIRLVGYFKSERSPHFIEYDDAAEEFHPFIKFYATFDPKIAKKLKLKLNEVDFYEPFMNEPVTIPGKPYIESELIEYIEQHERPTLRKLQPHSMYEIWEDDIDGEHIVAFAEEDDPDGFEFLEILKEVAQDNTDNPNLSIIWIDPDDFPLVRMFLTIEHILILCFVYRSTEGQLF
;
A
#
# COMPACT_ATOMS: atom_id res chain seq x y z
N MET A 1 -60.16 20.56 -44.67
CA MET A 1 -60.51 21.99 -44.47
C MET A 1 -60.96 22.16 -43.02
N LYS A 2 -60.30 23.06 -42.29
CA LYS A 2 -60.52 23.48 -40.88
C LYS A 2 -60.03 22.51 -39.78
N ILE A 3 -59.34 22.93 -38.72
CA ILE A 3 -58.28 23.91 -38.39
C ILE A 3 -58.05 23.72 -36.87
N LEU A 4 -56.79 23.74 -36.44
CA LEU A 4 -56.24 24.01 -35.09
C LEU A 4 -56.98 23.50 -33.84
N LEU A 5 -56.24 22.81 -32.96
CA LEU A 5 -55.64 23.52 -31.81
C LEU A 5 -54.42 22.75 -31.28
N LEU A 6 -53.25 23.38 -31.42
CA LEU A 6 -52.07 23.17 -30.59
C LEU A 6 -52.41 23.62 -29.17
N GLY A 7 -52.07 22.81 -28.17
CA GLY A 7 -52.19 23.14 -26.75
C GLY A 7 -51.07 22.49 -25.95
N LEU A 8 -49.96 23.21 -25.86
CA LEU A 8 -48.90 23.19 -24.84
C LEU A 8 -49.06 22.18 -23.68
N PHE A 9 -48.12 21.23 -23.57
CA PHE A 9 -47.64 20.68 -22.29
C PHE A 9 -46.13 20.44 -22.43
N LEU A 10 -45.38 21.54 -22.43
CA LEU A 10 -43.99 21.56 -21.99
C LEU A 10 -44.01 22.05 -20.53
N CYS A 11 -43.14 21.46 -19.72
CA CYS A 11 -42.97 21.64 -18.26
C CYS A 11 -43.83 20.70 -17.40
N PHE A 12 -43.26 19.54 -17.05
CA PHE A 12 -42.97 19.11 -15.67
C PHE A 12 -42.44 17.67 -15.75
N GLY A 13 -41.18 17.55 -16.17
CA GLY A 13 -40.39 16.35 -15.97
C GLY A 13 -39.02 16.84 -15.54
N SER A 14 -38.84 17.00 -14.23
CA SER A 14 -37.50 17.08 -13.65
C SER A 14 -36.69 15.94 -14.27
N PRO A 15 -35.47 16.16 -14.80
CA PRO A 15 -34.57 15.04 -14.95
C PRO A 15 -34.33 14.56 -13.52
N LEU A 16 -34.98 13.46 -13.13
CA LEU A 16 -34.54 12.71 -11.97
C LEU A 16 -33.17 12.19 -12.40
N SER A 17 -32.13 12.98 -12.10
CA SER A 17 -30.74 12.60 -12.23
C SER A 17 -30.56 11.41 -11.30
N TRP A 18 -30.68 10.21 -11.82
CA TRP A 18 -30.27 9.00 -11.11
C TRP A 18 -28.75 8.96 -10.87
N GLY A 19 -28.00 9.88 -11.49
CA GLY A 19 -26.57 10.05 -11.28
C GLY A 19 -26.21 10.70 -9.94
N ASP A 20 -27.11 11.50 -9.34
CA ASP A 20 -26.76 12.28 -8.13
C ASP A 20 -26.60 11.40 -6.88
N LYS A 21 -27.13 10.17 -6.86
CA LYS A 21 -27.04 9.24 -5.72
C LYS A 21 -25.89 8.22 -5.82
N GLY A 22 -25.23 8.13 -6.98
CA GLY A 22 -24.19 7.12 -7.21
C GLY A 22 -22.78 7.59 -6.87
N LEU A 23 -22.60 8.84 -6.46
CA LEU A 23 -21.31 9.48 -6.19
C LEU A 23 -21.24 10.09 -4.78
N GLU A 24 -22.19 9.75 -3.89
CA GLU A 24 -22.11 10.17 -2.49
C GLU A 24 -21.06 9.32 -1.78
N ILE A 25 -20.02 9.97 -1.24
CA ILE A 25 -19.02 9.30 -0.41
C ILE A 25 -19.74 8.72 0.81
N PRO A 26 -19.56 7.42 1.14
CA PRO A 26 -20.25 6.81 2.26
C PRO A 26 -19.93 7.53 3.58
N GLU A 27 -20.96 8.06 4.24
CA GLU A 27 -20.85 8.47 5.64
C GLU A 27 -21.06 7.26 6.55
N TYR A 28 -20.44 7.27 7.73
CA TYR A 28 -20.63 6.21 8.71
C TYR A 28 -22.11 6.08 9.10
N ASP A 29 -22.67 4.89 8.91
CA ASP A 29 -24.11 4.62 9.09
C ASP A 29 -24.52 4.42 10.57
N GLY A 30 -23.56 4.49 11.49
CA GLY A 30 -23.79 4.37 12.93
C GLY A 30 -23.87 2.92 13.43
N LYS A 31 -23.68 1.90 12.57
CA LYS A 31 -23.64 0.51 13.02
C LYS A 31 -22.25 0.10 13.46
N ASP A 32 -22.17 -0.48 14.65
CA ASP A 32 -20.94 -0.99 15.22
C ASP A 32 -20.52 -2.32 14.55
N ARG A 33 -19.45 -2.28 13.77
CA ARG A 33 -18.85 -3.42 13.05
C ARG A 33 -17.50 -3.86 13.63
N VAL A 34 -16.86 -3.04 14.46
CA VAL A 34 -15.50 -3.28 14.97
C VAL A 34 -15.52 -4.03 16.29
N HIS A 35 -14.80 -5.15 16.35
CA HIS A 35 -14.77 -6.03 17.52
C HIS A 35 -13.76 -5.57 18.57
N THR A 36 -14.15 -5.54 19.85
CA THR A 36 -13.15 -5.53 20.93
C THR A 36 -12.67 -6.95 21.21
N LEU A 37 -11.40 -7.24 20.92
CA LEU A 37 -10.81 -8.55 21.13
C LEU A 37 -10.32 -8.72 22.57
N THR A 38 -10.73 -9.83 23.17
CA THR A 38 -10.45 -10.21 24.56
C THR A 38 -10.08 -11.68 24.63
N ALA A 39 -9.51 -12.10 25.76
CA ALA A 39 -9.17 -13.49 25.99
C ALA A 39 -10.38 -14.46 25.88
N LYS A 40 -11.62 -13.96 25.95
CA LYS A 40 -12.84 -14.75 25.89
C LYS A 40 -13.35 -14.99 24.46
N ASN A 41 -13.17 -14.03 23.56
CA ASN A 41 -13.82 -14.03 22.23
C ASN A 41 -12.84 -14.13 21.06
N TYR A 42 -11.56 -13.74 21.21
CA TYR A 42 -10.64 -13.59 20.07
C TYR A 42 -10.62 -14.83 19.16
N LYS A 43 -10.49 -16.05 19.71
CA LYS A 43 -10.48 -17.30 18.91
C LYS A 43 -11.74 -17.55 18.08
N SER A 44 -12.89 -17.06 18.54
CA SER A 44 -14.14 -17.24 17.82
C SER A 44 -14.31 -16.20 16.72
N ILE A 45 -13.83 -14.98 16.96
CA ILE A 45 -13.91 -13.86 16.03
C ILE A 45 -12.88 -14.03 14.91
N MET A 46 -11.64 -14.36 15.23
CA MET A 46 -10.60 -14.67 14.23
C MET A 46 -10.96 -15.83 13.28
N LYS A 47 -12.00 -16.61 13.59
CA LYS A 47 -12.46 -17.74 12.76
C LYS A 47 -13.71 -17.44 11.95
N SER A 48 -14.33 -16.28 12.17
CA SER A 48 -15.54 -15.88 11.47
C SER A 48 -15.25 -15.01 10.26
N TYR A 49 -13.98 -14.72 10.00
CA TYR A 49 -13.50 -13.83 8.95
C TYR A 49 -12.35 -14.53 8.24
N ASP A 50 -12.28 -14.36 6.93
CA ASP A 50 -11.20 -14.84 6.09
C ASP A 50 -9.97 -13.92 6.25
N VAL A 51 -10.22 -12.60 6.32
CA VAL A 51 -9.22 -11.59 6.68
C VAL A 51 -9.61 -10.87 7.97
N MET A 52 -8.67 -10.75 8.93
CA MET A 52 -8.88 -9.98 10.16
C MET A 52 -7.88 -8.84 10.28
N VAL A 53 -8.39 -7.61 10.31
CA VAL A 53 -7.64 -6.38 10.52
C VAL A 53 -7.70 -5.98 11.98
N ILE A 54 -6.55 -5.86 12.65
CA ILE A 54 -6.44 -5.62 14.08
C ILE A 54 -5.62 -4.37 14.33
N TYR A 55 -6.22 -3.38 15.00
CA TYR A 55 -5.47 -2.27 15.57
C TYR A 55 -5.01 -2.63 16.99
N TYR A 56 -3.69 -2.74 17.18
CA TYR A 56 -3.09 -3.00 18.47
C TYR A 56 -2.77 -1.67 19.15
N HIS A 57 -3.64 -1.24 20.07
CA HIS A 57 -3.62 0.12 20.56
C HIS A 57 -3.12 0.23 22.01
N ARG A 58 -2.51 1.37 22.31
CA ARG A 58 -2.13 1.72 23.69
C ARG A 58 -3.37 1.74 24.59
N ASN A 59 -3.21 1.28 25.82
CA ASN A 59 -4.29 1.29 26.79
C ASN A 59 -4.78 2.71 27.11
N VAL A 60 -6.06 2.97 26.84
CA VAL A 60 -6.78 4.16 27.31
C VAL A 60 -7.49 3.81 28.63
N GLY A 61 -7.04 4.41 29.75
CA GLY A 61 -7.61 4.18 31.08
C GLY A 61 -6.83 4.86 32.22
N GLU A 62 -7.56 5.29 33.26
CA GLU A 62 -7.05 6.13 34.39
C GLU A 62 -5.83 5.52 35.10
N ASP A 63 -4.64 6.10 34.90
CA ASP A 63 -3.59 6.01 35.90
C ASP A 63 -3.76 7.21 36.86
N ARG A 64 -4.37 6.97 38.03
CA ARG A 64 -4.81 8.01 38.99
C ARG A 64 -3.69 8.80 39.69
N GLY A 65 -2.58 9.08 39.03
CA GLY A 65 -1.47 9.73 39.68
C GLY A 65 -0.37 10.29 38.79
N ALA A 66 -0.65 11.32 37.97
CA ALA A 66 0.23 12.50 37.87
C ALA A 66 -0.43 13.64 37.06
N MET A 67 0.01 14.87 37.36
CA MET A 67 -0.65 16.15 37.07
C MET A 67 -0.64 16.54 35.58
N LYS A 68 -1.79 17.00 35.08
CA LYS A 68 -2.07 17.84 33.87
C LYS A 68 -1.45 17.45 32.52
N GLN A 69 -0.16 17.13 32.43
CA GLN A 69 0.49 16.73 31.18
C GLN A 69 0.06 15.32 30.77
N LEU A 70 -0.02 14.39 31.74
CA LEU A 70 -0.63 13.06 31.52
C LEU A 70 -2.10 13.15 31.11
N GLN A 71 -2.85 14.16 31.58
CA GLN A 71 -4.25 14.32 31.16
C GLN A 71 -4.38 14.74 29.69
N VAL A 72 -3.42 15.52 29.17
CA VAL A 72 -3.38 15.88 27.75
C VAL A 72 -3.00 14.67 26.91
N GLU A 73 -2.03 13.88 27.37
CA GLU A 73 -1.63 12.62 26.72
C GLU A 73 -2.76 11.58 26.73
N GLU A 74 -3.45 11.39 27.87
CA GLU A 74 -4.62 10.49 27.98
C GLU A 74 -5.75 10.92 27.03
N LEU A 75 -6.06 12.22 26.98
CA LEU A 75 -7.06 12.76 26.06
C LEU A 75 -6.64 12.60 24.59
N ALA A 76 -5.36 12.78 24.27
CA ALA A 76 -4.84 12.57 22.93
C ALA A 76 -4.93 11.08 22.53
N LEU A 77 -4.59 10.16 23.43
CA LEU A 77 -4.69 8.72 23.20
C LEU A 77 -6.14 8.26 23.06
N GLU A 78 -7.06 8.80 23.87
CA GLU A 78 -8.49 8.56 23.71
C GLU A 78 -8.99 9.07 22.36
N LEU A 79 -8.54 10.25 21.93
CA LEU A 79 -8.88 10.83 20.63
C LEU A 79 -8.34 9.98 19.48
N ILE A 80 -7.07 9.55 19.53
CA ILE A 80 -6.43 8.71 18.52
C ILE A 80 -7.14 7.36 18.44
N THR A 81 -7.40 6.72 19.58
CA THR A 81 -8.14 5.44 19.61
C THR A 81 -9.55 5.61 19.05
N THR A 82 -10.20 6.74 19.33
CA THR A 82 -11.53 7.06 18.77
C THR A 82 -11.47 7.30 17.26
N GLN A 83 -10.42 7.96 16.77
CA GLN A 83 -10.19 8.19 15.35
C GLN A 83 -9.93 6.87 14.60
N ALA A 84 -9.00 6.04 15.10
CA ALA A 84 -8.71 4.73 14.54
C ALA A 84 -9.96 3.85 14.52
N ALA A 85 -10.73 3.85 15.62
CA ALA A 85 -12.00 3.13 15.66
C ALA A 85 -12.98 3.63 14.61
N LEU A 86 -13.13 4.95 14.41
CA LEU A 86 -14.02 5.50 13.38
C LEU A 86 -13.56 5.12 11.96
N ILE A 87 -12.26 5.16 11.69
CA ILE A 87 -11.66 4.74 10.42
C ILE A 87 -11.99 3.27 10.15
N PHE A 88 -11.80 2.40 11.15
CA PHE A 88 -12.13 0.98 11.04
C PHE A 88 -13.62 0.75 10.82
N GLN A 89 -14.50 1.56 11.43
CA GLN A 89 -15.94 1.46 11.19
C GLN A 89 -16.31 1.82 9.74
N LEU A 90 -15.67 2.84 9.17
CA LEU A 90 -15.86 3.25 7.78
C LEU A 90 -15.33 2.19 6.82
N ALA A 91 -14.10 1.71 7.02
CA ALA A 91 -13.50 0.65 6.22
C ALA A 91 -14.36 -0.63 6.29
N ALA A 92 -14.76 -1.05 7.49
CA ALA A 92 -15.67 -2.17 7.68
C ALA A 92 -16.99 -1.96 6.94
N GLN A 93 -17.57 -0.76 6.95
CA GLN A 93 -18.82 -0.47 6.23
C GLN A 93 -18.66 -0.59 4.72
N VAL A 94 -17.55 -0.12 4.15
CA VAL A 94 -17.28 -0.21 2.71
C VAL A 94 -17.05 -1.66 2.29
N LEU A 95 -16.33 -2.43 3.10
CA LEU A 95 -15.97 -3.81 2.81
C LEU A 95 -17.08 -4.82 3.18
N ASP A 96 -18.08 -4.44 3.99
CA ASP A 96 -19.28 -5.25 4.31
C ASP A 96 -20.14 -5.57 3.06
N GLU A 97 -19.94 -4.82 1.96
CA GLU A 97 -20.59 -5.06 0.67
C GLU A 97 -19.79 -6.00 -0.26
N LEU A 98 -18.58 -6.41 0.13
CA LEU A 98 -17.79 -7.37 -0.64
C LEU A 98 -18.37 -8.77 -0.50
N GLU A 99 -18.58 -9.43 -1.65
CA GLU A 99 -19.12 -10.78 -1.71
C GLU A 99 -18.03 -11.86 -1.71
N ASP A 100 -16.77 -11.49 -2.00
CA ASP A 100 -15.68 -12.44 -2.24
C ASP A 100 -15.04 -12.95 -0.95
N GLU A 101 -14.78 -12.08 0.04
CA GLU A 101 -14.09 -12.42 1.30
C GLU A 101 -14.76 -11.76 2.52
N ASP A 102 -14.88 -12.48 3.64
CA ASP A 102 -15.41 -11.92 4.90
C ASP A 102 -14.29 -11.17 5.66
N ILE A 103 -14.25 -9.84 5.57
CA ILE A 103 -13.23 -9.00 6.25
C ILE A 103 -13.73 -8.48 7.61
N GLY A 104 -13.01 -8.83 8.67
CA GLY A 104 -13.30 -8.44 10.06
C GLY A 104 -12.36 -7.36 10.58
N PHE A 105 -12.87 -6.45 11.41
CA PHE A 105 -12.08 -5.40 12.06
C PHE A 105 -12.10 -5.56 13.58
N GLY A 106 -10.96 -5.33 14.23
CA GLY A 106 -10.80 -5.57 15.65
C GLY A 106 -9.85 -4.61 16.36
N LEU A 107 -10.07 -4.42 17.66
CA LEU A 107 -9.23 -3.64 18.55
C LEU A 107 -8.65 -4.55 19.63
N VAL A 108 -7.34 -4.45 19.86
CA VAL A 108 -6.64 -5.13 20.96
C VAL A 108 -5.98 -4.08 21.85
N ASP A 109 -6.35 -4.04 23.12
CA ASP A 109 -5.77 -3.13 24.11
C ASP A 109 -4.49 -3.73 24.71
N GLU A 110 -3.37 -3.00 24.62
CA GLU A 110 -2.04 -3.38 25.13
C GLU A 110 -2.06 -3.92 26.57
N LYS A 111 -2.81 -3.28 27.48
CA LYS A 111 -2.84 -3.70 28.90
C LYS A 111 -3.98 -4.68 29.17
N LYS A 112 -5.20 -4.37 28.73
CA LYS A 112 -6.40 -5.17 29.04
C LYS A 112 -6.42 -6.51 28.29
N ALA A 113 -5.78 -6.58 27.12
CA ALA A 113 -5.74 -7.74 26.25
C ALA A 113 -4.31 -8.20 25.92
N SER A 114 -3.31 -7.88 26.76
CA SER A 114 -1.90 -8.32 26.60
C SER A 114 -1.71 -9.82 26.30
N ALA A 115 -2.51 -10.70 26.92
CA ALA A 115 -2.44 -12.13 26.68
C ALA A 115 -3.01 -12.56 25.32
N VAL A 116 -3.81 -11.71 24.67
CA VAL A 116 -4.28 -11.88 23.29
C VAL A 116 -3.19 -11.40 22.34
N ALA A 117 -2.67 -10.18 22.55
CA ALA A 117 -1.56 -9.62 21.75
C ALA A 117 -0.39 -10.61 21.62
N LYS A 118 0.11 -11.12 22.74
CA LYS A 118 1.18 -12.13 22.77
C LYS A 118 0.88 -13.44 22.06
N LYS A 119 -0.40 -13.81 21.91
CA LYS A 119 -0.79 -15.05 21.23
C LYS A 119 -1.00 -14.84 19.73
N LEU A 120 -1.29 -13.60 19.34
CA LEU A 120 -1.45 -13.20 17.96
C LEU A 120 -0.14 -12.68 17.36
N GLY A 121 0.90 -12.48 18.18
CA GLY A 121 2.19 -11.97 17.69
C GLY A 121 2.20 -10.45 17.49
N LEU A 122 1.33 -9.71 18.19
CA LEU A 122 1.29 -8.25 18.09
C LEU A 122 2.38 -7.68 18.99
N ASP A 123 3.44 -7.18 18.39
CA ASP A 123 4.64 -6.74 19.10
C ASP A 123 4.73 -5.20 19.16
N GLU A 124 4.27 -4.48 18.14
CA GLU A 124 4.32 -3.03 18.06
C GLU A 124 2.99 -2.34 18.41
N VAL A 125 3.04 -1.51 19.44
CA VAL A 125 1.87 -0.79 19.94
C VAL A 125 1.64 0.43 19.06
N GLU A 126 0.37 0.69 18.75
CA GLU A 126 -0.08 1.72 17.81
C GLU A 126 0.02 1.30 16.33
N SER A 127 0.21 -0.01 16.05
CA SER A 127 0.26 -0.59 14.70
C SER A 127 -1.01 -1.36 14.30
N ILE A 128 -1.18 -1.57 12.99
CA ILE A 128 -2.25 -2.37 12.39
C ILE A 128 -1.65 -3.69 11.90
N TYR A 129 -2.27 -4.80 12.28
CA TYR A 129 -1.92 -6.14 11.83
C TYR A 129 -3.07 -6.74 11.03
N ILE A 130 -2.77 -7.26 9.85
CA ILE A 130 -3.73 -7.90 8.96
C ILE A 130 -3.40 -9.40 8.90
N PHE A 131 -4.35 -10.20 9.34
CA PHE A 131 -4.27 -11.65 9.26
C PHE A 131 -5.03 -12.07 8.02
N ALA A 132 -4.32 -12.57 7.00
CA ALA A 132 -4.91 -13.10 5.78
C ALA A 132 -4.28 -14.47 5.53
N ASP A 133 -5.11 -15.48 5.32
CA ASP A 133 -4.68 -16.88 5.21
C ASP A 133 -3.79 -17.34 6.40
N ASN A 134 -2.50 -17.59 6.16
CA ASN A 134 -1.53 -17.95 7.19
C ASN A 134 -0.52 -16.84 7.48
N GLU A 135 -0.66 -15.70 6.80
CA GLU A 135 0.27 -14.58 6.89
C GLU A 135 -0.21 -13.50 7.85
N ILE A 136 0.77 -12.79 8.43
CA ILE A 136 0.55 -11.64 9.29
C ILE A 136 1.28 -10.48 8.66
N ILE A 137 0.51 -9.57 8.08
CA ILE A 137 1.02 -8.37 7.43
C ILE A 137 0.96 -7.23 8.45
N GLU A 138 2.09 -6.58 8.69
CA GLU A 138 2.15 -5.33 9.45
C GLU A 138 1.91 -4.16 8.51
N TYR A 139 0.81 -3.44 8.72
CA TYR A 139 0.47 -2.26 7.92
C TYR A 139 1.10 -1.03 8.55
N ASP A 140 2.11 -0.49 7.87
CA ASP A 140 2.87 0.69 8.27
C ASP A 140 2.66 1.87 7.30
N GLY A 141 1.38 2.09 7.00
CA GLY A 141 0.90 3.17 6.13
C GLY A 141 0.03 4.19 6.86
N GLU A 142 -0.48 5.15 6.10
CA GLU A 142 -1.37 6.20 6.58
C GLU A 142 -2.62 5.60 7.25
N LEU A 143 -2.95 6.12 8.43
CA LEU A 143 -4.20 5.78 9.12
C LEU A 143 -5.36 6.58 8.50
N ALA A 144 -5.82 6.13 7.33
CA ALA A 144 -6.97 6.67 6.60
C ALA A 144 -7.84 5.53 6.05
N ALA A 145 -9.15 5.77 5.93
CA ALA A 145 -10.10 4.71 5.59
C ALA A 145 -10.03 4.29 4.12
N ASP A 146 -9.86 5.25 3.22
CA ASP A 146 -9.59 5.04 1.79
C ASP A 146 -8.30 4.26 1.57
N THR A 147 -7.17 4.72 2.13
CA THR A 147 -5.88 4.03 1.99
C THR A 147 -5.93 2.60 2.53
N LEU A 148 -6.53 2.39 3.71
CA LEU A 148 -6.66 1.05 4.28
C LEU A 148 -7.59 0.16 3.47
N VAL A 149 -8.69 0.69 2.93
CA VAL A 149 -9.60 -0.07 2.06
C VAL A 149 -8.90 -0.48 0.78
N GLU A 150 -8.18 0.44 0.12
CA GLU A 150 -7.38 0.15 -1.07
C GLU A 150 -6.32 -0.92 -0.79
N PHE A 151 -5.58 -0.79 0.31
CA PHE A 151 -4.61 -1.80 0.71
C PHE A 151 -5.25 -3.17 0.96
N LEU A 152 -6.43 -3.23 1.58
CA LEU A 152 -7.12 -4.49 1.82
C LEU A 152 -7.67 -5.14 0.55
N TYR A 153 -8.01 -4.35 -0.48
CA TYR A 153 -8.30 -4.90 -1.81
C TYR A 153 -7.08 -5.62 -2.38
N ASP A 154 -5.90 -5.00 -2.27
CA ASP A 154 -4.66 -5.64 -2.71
C ASP A 154 -4.36 -6.91 -1.90
N VAL A 155 -4.60 -6.91 -0.58
CA VAL A 155 -4.38 -8.09 0.29
C VAL A 155 -5.25 -9.29 -0.13
N ILE A 156 -6.51 -9.07 -0.51
CA ILE A 156 -7.41 -10.18 -0.90
C ILE A 156 -7.21 -10.65 -2.34
N GLU A 157 -6.44 -9.91 -3.14
CA GLU A 157 -6.05 -10.37 -4.48
C GLU A 157 -5.02 -11.51 -4.40
N ASN A 158 -4.89 -12.27 -5.49
CA ASN A 158 -3.91 -13.35 -5.54
C ASN A 158 -2.48 -12.76 -5.51
N PRO A 159 -1.53 -13.40 -4.81
CA PRO A 159 -0.16 -12.89 -4.70
C PRO A 159 0.57 -12.86 -6.04
N VAL A 160 0.19 -13.73 -6.99
CA VAL A 160 0.75 -13.76 -8.34
C VAL A 160 -0.31 -13.48 -9.42
N GLU A 161 -0.13 -12.38 -10.15
CA GLU A 161 -0.96 -12.03 -11.30
C GLU A 161 -0.51 -12.73 -12.60
N VAL A 162 -1.44 -13.32 -13.35
CA VAL A 162 -1.12 -13.99 -14.62
C VAL A 162 -1.22 -13.02 -15.80
N ILE A 163 -0.12 -12.87 -16.55
CA ILE A 163 -0.08 -12.14 -17.82
C ILE A 163 -0.30 -13.12 -18.97
N ASP A 164 -1.50 -13.12 -19.55
CA ASP A 164 -1.89 -13.99 -20.65
C ASP A 164 -2.03 -13.27 -22.00
N ASN A 165 -2.10 -11.93 -22.00
CA ASN A 165 -2.34 -11.15 -23.20
C ASN A 165 -1.56 -9.82 -23.26
N ASP A 166 -1.65 -9.16 -24.42
CA ASP A 166 -0.90 -7.93 -24.73
C ASP A 166 -1.37 -6.70 -23.93
N ARG A 167 -2.61 -6.72 -23.42
CA ARG A 167 -3.15 -5.62 -22.62
C ARG A 167 -2.62 -5.69 -21.20
N GLU A 168 -2.63 -6.88 -20.60
CA GLU A 168 -2.00 -7.13 -19.29
C GLU A 168 -0.50 -6.87 -19.35
N LEU A 169 0.17 -7.33 -20.40
CA LEU A 169 1.60 -7.04 -20.59
C LEU A 169 1.89 -5.54 -20.67
N LYS A 170 0.98 -4.76 -21.27
CA LYS A 170 1.09 -3.30 -21.28
C LYS A 170 0.83 -2.70 -19.89
N GLY A 171 -0.14 -3.24 -19.14
CA GLY A 171 -0.40 -2.85 -17.75
C GLY A 171 0.85 -3.05 -16.88
N PHE A 172 1.46 -4.23 -16.98
CA PHE A 172 2.74 -4.54 -16.33
C PHE A 172 3.79 -3.47 -16.62
N PHE A 173 4.06 -3.12 -17.87
CA PHE A 173 5.08 -2.11 -18.19
C PHE A 173 4.69 -0.66 -17.87
N ASN A 174 3.41 -0.38 -17.63
CA ASN A 174 2.95 0.96 -17.28
C ASN A 174 3.12 1.28 -15.79
N MET A 175 3.21 0.26 -14.94
CA MET A 175 3.52 0.39 -13.53
C MET A 175 5.05 0.33 -13.41
N ASP A 176 5.72 1.45 -13.12
CA ASP A 176 7.18 1.53 -12.99
C ASP A 176 7.64 2.05 -11.63
N ASP A 177 6.72 2.34 -10.71
CA ASP A 177 6.97 2.98 -9.42
C ASP A 177 7.05 2.00 -8.23
N VAL A 178 6.80 0.71 -8.46
CA VAL A 178 6.90 -0.37 -7.46
C VAL A 178 7.81 -1.51 -7.93
N ILE A 179 8.36 -2.26 -6.98
CA ILE A 179 9.16 -3.45 -7.26
C ILE A 179 8.25 -4.51 -7.87
N ARG A 180 8.70 -5.12 -8.97
CA ARG A 180 7.93 -6.16 -9.66
C ARG A 180 8.80 -7.34 -10.05
N LEU A 181 8.25 -8.54 -9.95
CA LEU A 181 8.87 -9.74 -10.48
C LEU A 181 8.01 -10.33 -11.58
N VAL A 182 8.62 -10.92 -12.60
CA VAL A 182 7.88 -11.68 -13.61
C VAL A 182 8.59 -12.99 -13.98
N GLY A 183 7.88 -14.10 -13.81
CA GLY A 183 8.37 -15.43 -14.12
C GLY A 183 7.70 -16.06 -15.35
N TYR A 184 8.46 -16.83 -16.15
CA TYR A 184 7.87 -17.68 -17.20
C TYR A 184 7.92 -19.15 -16.81
N PHE A 185 6.75 -19.75 -16.60
CA PHE A 185 6.62 -21.13 -16.16
C PHE A 185 5.82 -21.98 -17.15
N LYS A 186 5.85 -23.30 -16.95
CA LYS A 186 5.15 -24.23 -17.83
C LYS A 186 3.62 -24.19 -17.65
N SER A 187 3.17 -24.01 -16.41
CA SER A 187 1.78 -24.01 -15.97
C SER A 187 1.74 -23.73 -14.46
N GLU A 188 0.57 -23.38 -13.92
CA GLU A 188 0.30 -23.27 -12.47
C GLU A 188 0.69 -24.52 -11.67
N ARG A 189 0.66 -25.70 -12.29
CA ARG A 189 1.02 -26.98 -11.62
C ARG A 189 2.52 -27.30 -11.68
N SER A 190 3.34 -26.38 -12.19
CA SER A 190 4.78 -26.56 -12.26
C SER A 190 5.37 -26.43 -10.86
N PRO A 191 6.26 -27.34 -10.41
CA PRO A 191 6.93 -27.18 -9.12
C PRO A 191 7.62 -25.82 -8.97
N HIS A 192 8.23 -25.31 -10.04
CA HIS A 192 8.89 -24.00 -10.02
C HIS A 192 7.93 -22.81 -9.92
N PHE A 193 6.67 -22.98 -10.35
CA PHE A 193 5.67 -21.93 -10.16
C PHE A 193 5.17 -21.96 -8.72
N ILE A 194 4.94 -23.15 -8.15
CA ILE A 194 4.53 -23.29 -6.76
C ILE A 194 5.55 -22.63 -5.83
N GLU A 195 6.85 -22.91 -5.98
CA GLU A 195 7.90 -22.24 -5.17
C GLU A 195 7.98 -20.72 -5.39
N TYR A 196 7.52 -20.22 -6.54
CA TYR A 196 7.48 -18.79 -6.86
C TYR A 196 6.22 -18.12 -6.28
N ASP A 197 5.10 -18.85 -6.26
CA ASP A 197 3.83 -18.46 -5.67
C ASP A 197 3.94 -18.43 -4.14
N ASP A 198 4.54 -19.47 -3.54
CA ASP A 198 4.85 -19.54 -2.10
C ASP A 198 5.76 -18.35 -1.70
N ALA A 199 6.78 -18.03 -2.49
CA ALA A 199 7.64 -16.86 -2.22
C ALA A 199 6.91 -15.51 -2.41
N ALA A 200 5.84 -15.46 -3.20
CA ALA A 200 5.08 -14.23 -3.42
C ALA A 200 4.20 -13.90 -2.20
N GLU A 201 3.68 -14.92 -1.50
CA GLU A 201 2.88 -14.75 -0.28
C GLU A 201 3.63 -13.94 0.79
N GLU A 202 4.94 -14.14 0.93
CA GLU A 202 5.80 -13.46 1.92
C GLU A 202 5.95 -11.94 1.69
N PHE A 203 5.78 -11.47 0.45
CA PHE A 203 5.91 -10.04 0.10
C PHE A 203 4.57 -9.40 -0.30
N HIS A 204 3.48 -10.14 -0.24
CA HIS A 204 2.17 -9.66 -0.63
C HIS A 204 1.61 -8.67 0.42
N PRO A 205 1.08 -7.51 0.03
CA PRO A 205 0.88 -7.00 -1.33
C PRO A 205 1.91 -5.95 -1.79
N PHE A 206 3.00 -5.74 -1.04
CA PHE A 206 3.97 -4.65 -1.25
C PHE A 206 4.80 -4.83 -2.53
N ILE A 207 5.20 -6.07 -2.84
CA ILE A 207 5.92 -6.39 -4.07
C ILE A 207 4.99 -7.15 -5.01
N LYS A 208 4.87 -6.68 -6.26
CA LYS A 208 3.93 -7.30 -7.21
C LYS A 208 4.61 -8.44 -7.98
N PHE A 209 4.06 -9.64 -7.85
CA PHE A 209 4.54 -10.82 -8.58
C PHE A 209 3.65 -11.08 -9.78
N TYR A 210 4.29 -11.39 -10.92
CA TYR A 210 3.62 -11.73 -12.15
C TYR A 210 4.13 -13.06 -12.68
N ALA A 211 3.26 -13.80 -13.36
CA ALA A 211 3.64 -15.00 -14.07
C ALA A 211 3.05 -15.03 -15.47
N THR A 212 3.75 -15.68 -16.39
CA THR A 212 3.15 -16.06 -17.67
C THR A 212 3.36 -17.55 -17.93
N PHE A 213 2.38 -18.15 -18.60
CA PHE A 213 2.46 -19.50 -19.12
C PHE A 213 2.40 -19.52 -20.67
N ASP A 214 2.22 -18.36 -21.32
CA ASP A 214 2.21 -18.24 -22.78
C ASP A 214 3.63 -17.98 -23.31
N PRO A 215 4.20 -18.90 -24.14
CA PRO A 215 5.49 -18.70 -24.78
C PRO A 215 5.60 -17.41 -25.62
N LYS A 216 4.48 -16.85 -26.11
CA LYS A 216 4.46 -15.59 -26.86
C LYS A 216 4.68 -14.38 -25.95
N ILE A 217 4.05 -14.36 -24.78
CA ILE A 217 4.24 -13.31 -23.78
C ILE A 217 5.65 -13.39 -23.23
N ALA A 218 6.10 -14.60 -22.85
CA ALA A 218 7.49 -14.84 -22.41
C ALA A 218 8.53 -14.34 -23.43
N LYS A 219 8.28 -14.55 -24.73
CA LYS A 219 9.17 -14.04 -25.79
C LYS A 219 9.23 -12.51 -25.83
N LYS A 220 8.15 -11.79 -25.52
CA LYS A 220 8.13 -10.32 -25.46
C LYS A 220 8.85 -9.80 -24.22
N LEU A 221 8.70 -10.50 -23.10
CA LEU A 221 9.46 -10.29 -21.86
C LEU A 221 10.94 -10.73 -21.98
N LYS A 222 11.32 -11.42 -23.07
CA LYS A 222 12.65 -12.02 -23.30
C LYS A 222 13.04 -13.13 -22.29
N LEU A 223 12.07 -13.70 -21.57
CA LEU A 223 12.24 -14.77 -20.60
C LEU A 223 12.39 -16.16 -21.24
N LYS A 224 13.27 -17.00 -20.68
CA LYS A 224 13.28 -18.46 -20.92
C LYS A 224 12.50 -19.19 -19.84
N LEU A 225 12.18 -20.46 -20.09
CA LEU A 225 11.44 -21.28 -19.13
C LEU A 225 12.16 -21.33 -17.77
N ASN A 226 11.38 -21.11 -16.71
CA ASN A 226 11.76 -20.97 -15.31
C ASN A 226 12.77 -19.84 -15.05
N GLU A 227 12.83 -18.81 -15.89
CA GLU A 227 13.50 -17.54 -15.56
C GLU A 227 12.52 -16.62 -14.86
N VAL A 228 13.02 -15.90 -13.88
CA VAL A 228 12.35 -14.82 -13.17
C VAL A 228 13.22 -13.57 -13.34
N ASP A 229 12.60 -12.50 -13.81
CA ASP A 229 13.22 -11.18 -13.92
C ASP A 229 12.69 -10.29 -12.78
N PHE A 230 13.61 -9.61 -12.11
CA PHE A 230 13.34 -8.62 -11.07
C PHE A 230 13.44 -7.20 -11.68
N TYR A 231 12.41 -6.40 -11.48
CA TYR A 231 12.33 -5.01 -11.91
C TYR A 231 12.37 -4.10 -10.69
N GLU A 232 13.52 -3.43 -10.52
CA GLU A 232 13.63 -2.30 -9.59
C GLU A 232 12.79 -1.11 -10.13
N PRO A 233 12.09 -0.36 -9.27
CA PRO A 233 11.36 0.85 -9.66
C PRO A 233 12.21 1.80 -10.51
N PHE A 234 11.57 2.37 -11.53
CA PHE A 234 12.13 3.36 -12.44
C PHE A 234 13.36 2.91 -13.24
N MET A 235 13.69 1.62 -13.23
CA MET A 235 14.75 1.04 -14.05
C MET A 235 14.22 0.53 -15.39
N ASN A 236 14.97 0.79 -16.46
CA ASN A 236 14.56 0.45 -17.83
C ASN A 236 14.69 -1.04 -18.16
N GLU A 237 15.66 -1.73 -17.57
CA GLU A 237 15.92 -3.16 -17.83
C GLU A 237 15.90 -3.92 -16.51
N PRO A 238 15.37 -5.16 -16.52
CA PRO A 238 15.35 -5.99 -15.33
C PRO A 238 16.70 -6.65 -15.06
N VAL A 239 16.82 -7.21 -13.85
CA VAL A 239 17.87 -8.15 -13.49
C VAL A 239 17.29 -9.56 -13.44
N THR A 240 17.78 -10.46 -14.29
CA THR A 240 17.40 -11.89 -14.20
C THR A 240 18.02 -12.50 -12.95
N ILE A 241 17.19 -13.08 -12.09
CA ILE A 241 17.63 -13.72 -10.84
C ILE A 241 18.56 -14.89 -11.19
N PRO A 242 19.79 -14.94 -10.64
CA PRO A 242 20.75 -16.00 -10.95
C PRO A 242 20.36 -17.33 -10.28
N GLY A 243 20.87 -18.45 -10.80
CA GLY A 243 20.84 -19.73 -10.06
C GLY A 243 19.70 -20.70 -10.33
N LYS A 244 18.79 -20.43 -11.30
CA LYS A 244 17.64 -21.31 -11.59
C LYS A 244 17.97 -22.81 -11.74
N PRO A 245 17.06 -23.73 -11.35
CA PRO A 245 15.73 -23.48 -10.81
C PRO A 245 15.76 -22.99 -9.36
N TYR A 246 14.88 -22.07 -9.04
CA TYR A 246 14.78 -21.47 -7.71
C TYR A 246 13.93 -22.34 -6.77
N ILE A 247 14.24 -22.27 -5.49
CA ILE A 247 13.33 -22.62 -4.38
C ILE A 247 12.85 -21.34 -3.70
N GLU A 248 11.74 -21.43 -2.96
CA GLU A 248 11.12 -20.33 -2.22
C GLU A 248 12.15 -19.44 -1.49
N SER A 249 12.98 -20.05 -0.64
CA SER A 249 13.98 -19.33 0.16
C SER A 249 15.05 -18.59 -0.65
N GLU A 250 15.38 -19.07 -1.86
CA GLU A 250 16.36 -18.40 -2.72
C GLU A 250 15.76 -17.14 -3.39
N LEU A 251 14.45 -17.14 -3.64
CA LEU A 251 13.74 -15.97 -4.14
C LEU A 251 13.60 -14.92 -3.04
N ILE A 252 13.20 -15.33 -1.84
CA ILE A 252 13.09 -14.46 -0.66
C ILE A 252 14.43 -13.79 -0.38
N GLU A 253 15.51 -14.56 -0.24
CA GLU A 253 16.85 -14.02 0.03
C GLU A 253 17.31 -13.05 -1.06
N TYR A 254 16.96 -13.28 -2.32
CA TYR A 254 17.30 -12.36 -3.40
C TYR A 254 16.52 -11.05 -3.28
N ILE A 255 15.22 -11.12 -2.99
CA ILE A 255 14.36 -9.94 -2.89
C ILE A 255 14.77 -9.08 -1.69
N GLU A 256 14.97 -9.68 -0.51
CA GLU A 256 15.46 -9.00 0.70
C GLU A 256 16.78 -8.25 0.47
N GLN A 257 17.67 -8.80 -0.37
CA GLN A 257 18.94 -8.14 -0.72
C GLN A 257 18.78 -6.92 -1.64
N HIS A 258 17.64 -6.77 -2.30
CA HIS A 258 17.35 -5.74 -3.30
C HIS A 258 16.07 -4.95 -2.98
N GLU A 259 15.57 -5.05 -1.74
CA GLU A 259 14.33 -4.44 -1.25
C GLU A 259 14.38 -2.92 -1.14
N ARG A 260 15.57 -2.33 -1.20
CA ARG A 260 15.78 -0.88 -1.16
C ARG A 260 16.14 -0.34 -2.54
N PRO A 261 15.18 0.21 -3.31
CA PRO A 261 15.45 0.83 -4.60
C PRO A 261 16.30 2.10 -4.48
N THR A 262 16.98 2.41 -5.58
CA THR A 262 17.75 3.64 -5.76
C THR A 262 16.84 4.87 -5.80
N LEU A 263 15.67 4.74 -6.41
CA LEU A 263 14.58 5.71 -6.41
C LEU A 263 13.30 4.99 -6.01
N ARG A 264 12.66 5.46 -4.95
CA ARG A 264 11.41 4.89 -4.43
C ARG A 264 10.37 5.99 -4.26
N LYS A 265 9.14 5.70 -4.70
CA LYS A 265 8.01 6.62 -4.49
C LYS A 265 7.49 6.42 -3.08
N LEU A 266 7.29 7.51 -2.33
CA LEU A 266 6.58 7.45 -1.05
C LEU A 266 5.10 7.24 -1.34
N GLN A 267 4.55 6.10 -0.92
CA GLN A 267 3.13 5.77 -1.11
C GLN A 267 2.40 5.82 0.23
N PRO A 268 1.11 6.24 0.26
CA PRO A 268 0.36 6.32 1.50
C PRO A 268 0.33 5.01 2.31
N HIS A 269 0.22 3.86 1.66
CA HIS A 269 0.10 2.55 2.33
C HIS A 269 1.42 1.99 2.90
N SER A 270 2.58 2.58 2.60
CA SER A 270 3.90 2.16 3.10
C SER A 270 4.77 3.34 3.55
N MET A 271 4.14 4.48 3.84
CA MET A 271 4.86 5.73 4.06
C MET A 271 5.77 5.71 5.30
N TYR A 272 5.40 4.99 6.35
CA TYR A 272 6.20 4.92 7.57
C TYR A 272 7.35 3.93 7.40
N GLU A 273 7.10 2.77 6.79
CA GLU A 273 8.13 1.78 6.44
C GLU A 273 9.28 2.43 5.62
N ILE A 274 8.92 3.15 4.54
CA ILE A 274 9.89 3.85 3.69
C ILE A 274 10.64 4.96 4.46
N TRP A 275 9.96 5.63 5.40
CA TRP A 275 10.53 6.75 6.14
C TRP A 275 11.40 6.31 7.33
N GLU A 276 11.15 5.14 7.92
CA GLU A 276 11.98 4.56 8.97
C GLU A 276 13.24 3.87 8.40
N ASP A 277 13.20 3.48 7.13
CA ASP A 277 14.32 2.87 6.41
C ASP A 277 15.38 3.89 5.94
N ASP A 278 16.03 4.57 6.88
CA ASP A 278 17.06 5.59 6.60
C ASP A 278 18.45 5.02 6.24
N ILE A 279 19.30 5.89 5.65
CA ILE A 279 20.72 5.62 5.44
C ILE A 279 21.50 6.55 6.38
N ASP A 280 22.10 5.97 7.42
CA ASP A 280 22.91 6.70 8.42
C ASP A 280 22.16 7.86 9.12
N GLY A 281 20.84 7.74 9.30
CA GLY A 281 19.96 8.73 9.91
C GLY A 281 19.48 9.82 8.95
N GLU A 282 19.73 9.68 7.64
CA GLU A 282 19.43 10.69 6.63
C GLU A 282 18.63 10.11 5.45
N HIS A 283 17.81 10.96 4.83
CA HIS A 283 17.07 10.68 3.60
C HIS A 283 17.39 11.72 2.52
N ILE A 284 17.55 11.27 1.29
CA ILE A 284 17.54 12.16 0.12
C ILE A 284 16.09 12.23 -0.37
N VAL A 285 15.44 13.37 -0.18
CA VAL A 285 14.03 13.56 -0.52
C VAL A 285 13.89 14.50 -1.72
N ALA A 286 13.12 14.09 -2.72
CA ALA A 286 12.80 14.89 -3.89
C ALA A 286 11.29 15.08 -4.02
N PHE A 287 10.85 16.32 -4.22
CA PHE A 287 9.45 16.65 -4.43
C PHE A 287 9.22 16.96 -5.91
N ALA A 288 8.29 16.24 -6.53
CA ALA A 288 7.88 16.46 -7.91
C ALA A 288 6.41 16.08 -8.07
N GLU A 289 5.58 17.01 -8.56
CA GLU A 289 4.19 16.72 -8.93
C GLU A 289 4.21 16.11 -10.34
N GLU A 290 3.79 14.84 -10.49
CA GLU A 290 3.87 14.13 -11.77
C GLU A 290 3.00 14.78 -12.85
N ASP A 291 1.85 15.34 -12.44
CA ASP A 291 0.88 15.99 -13.33
C ASP A 291 1.27 17.43 -13.71
N ASP A 292 2.25 18.02 -13.04
CA ASP A 292 2.78 19.35 -13.38
C ASP A 292 3.92 19.23 -14.42
N PRO A 293 3.93 20.05 -15.50
CA PRO A 293 4.99 19.96 -16.52
C PRO A 293 6.41 20.11 -15.99
N ASP A 294 6.64 20.98 -14.99
CA ASP A 294 7.98 21.18 -14.43
C ASP A 294 8.34 20.03 -13.47
N GLY A 295 7.35 19.53 -12.72
CA GLY A 295 7.49 18.34 -11.87
C GLY A 295 7.83 17.08 -12.68
N PHE A 296 7.13 16.85 -13.80
CA PHE A 296 7.42 15.74 -14.72
C PHE A 296 8.85 15.82 -15.29
N GLU A 297 9.29 16.99 -15.77
CA GLU A 297 10.66 17.16 -16.27
C GLU A 297 11.70 16.87 -15.17
N PHE A 298 11.44 17.31 -13.94
CA PHE A 298 12.32 17.03 -12.81
C PHE A 298 12.34 15.54 -12.43
N LEU A 299 11.19 14.86 -12.46
CA LEU A 299 11.10 13.43 -12.21
C LEU A 299 11.92 12.63 -13.22
N GLU A 300 11.85 12.95 -14.51
CA GLU A 300 12.66 12.27 -15.54
C GLU A 300 14.17 12.43 -15.27
N ILE A 301 14.61 13.59 -14.79
CA ILE A 301 16.01 13.80 -14.36
C ILE A 301 16.34 12.92 -13.14
N LEU A 302 15.44 12.78 -12.17
CA LEU A 302 15.64 11.89 -11.02
C LEU A 302 15.75 10.43 -11.46
N LYS A 303 14.92 9.98 -12.40
CA LYS A 303 15.00 8.63 -12.98
C LYS A 303 16.35 8.41 -13.67
N GLU A 304 16.84 9.37 -14.47
CA GLU A 304 18.17 9.30 -15.08
C GLU A 304 19.29 9.21 -14.04
N VAL A 305 19.24 10.04 -12.99
CA VAL A 305 20.23 10.02 -11.89
C VAL A 305 20.21 8.68 -11.16
N ALA A 306 19.03 8.12 -10.89
CA ALA A 306 18.90 6.82 -10.23
C ALA A 306 19.48 5.70 -11.11
N GLN A 307 19.15 5.68 -12.40
CA GLN A 307 19.67 4.70 -13.36
C GLN A 307 21.19 4.73 -13.48
N ASP A 308 21.80 5.92 -13.51
CA ASP A 308 23.26 6.08 -13.58
C ASP A 308 23.98 5.64 -12.31
N ASN A 309 23.26 5.50 -11.19
CA ASN A 309 23.82 5.22 -9.86
C ASN A 309 23.20 4.00 -9.17
N THR A 310 22.47 3.14 -9.89
CA THR A 310 21.77 1.95 -9.34
C THR A 310 22.71 0.98 -8.61
N ASP A 311 23.98 0.91 -9.02
CA ASP A 311 24.99 0.07 -8.36
C ASP A 311 25.53 0.65 -7.03
N ASN A 312 25.06 1.83 -6.59
CA ASN A 312 25.52 2.48 -5.36
C ASN A 312 24.59 2.14 -4.17
N PRO A 313 24.97 1.22 -3.27
CA PRO A 313 24.11 0.80 -2.17
C PRO A 313 23.87 1.89 -1.10
N ASN A 314 24.63 2.99 -1.15
CA ASN A 314 24.47 4.12 -0.23
C ASN A 314 23.61 5.24 -0.82
N LEU A 315 22.97 5.01 -1.97
CA LEU A 315 22.07 5.96 -2.60
C LEU A 315 20.65 5.39 -2.59
N SER A 316 19.74 6.07 -1.90
CA SER A 316 18.31 5.86 -2.04
C SER A 316 17.63 7.23 -1.97
N ILE A 317 16.83 7.53 -2.99
CA ILE A 317 16.09 8.77 -3.15
C ILE A 317 14.61 8.48 -2.93
N ILE A 318 14.00 9.18 -1.98
CA ILE A 318 12.55 9.15 -1.78
C ILE A 318 11.94 10.25 -2.65
N TRP A 319 11.19 9.86 -3.67
CA TRP A 319 10.33 10.79 -4.40
C TRP A 319 8.97 10.89 -3.71
N ILE A 320 8.55 12.12 -3.43
CA ILE A 320 7.23 12.44 -2.89
C ILE A 320 6.49 13.26 -3.94
N ASP A 321 5.34 12.75 -4.39
CA ASP A 321 4.35 13.58 -5.08
C ASP A 321 3.52 14.33 -4.01
N PRO A 322 3.59 15.67 -3.95
CA PRO A 322 2.81 16.45 -2.98
C PRO A 322 1.29 16.26 -3.08
N ASP A 323 0.76 15.83 -4.24
CA ASP A 323 -0.67 15.63 -4.44
C ASP A 323 -1.17 14.33 -3.77
N ASP A 324 -0.29 13.34 -3.58
CA ASP A 324 -0.59 12.11 -2.83
C ASP A 324 -0.73 12.40 -1.31
N PHE A 325 -0.15 13.50 -0.81
CA PHE A 325 -0.14 13.87 0.61
C PHE A 325 -0.66 15.31 0.86
N PRO A 326 -1.93 15.61 0.57
CA PRO A 326 -2.46 16.98 0.63
C PRO A 326 -2.40 17.60 2.04
N LEU A 327 -2.51 16.79 3.09
CA LEU A 327 -2.38 17.25 4.48
C LEU A 327 -0.93 17.59 4.85
N VAL A 328 0.03 16.77 4.40
CA VAL A 328 1.47 17.02 4.62
C VAL A 328 1.93 18.23 3.83
N ARG A 329 1.44 18.41 2.59
CA ARG A 329 1.68 19.59 1.76
C ARG A 329 1.37 20.89 2.50
N MET A 330 0.28 20.92 3.27
CA MET A 330 -0.06 22.08 4.09
C MET A 330 1.00 22.38 5.17
N PHE A 331 1.57 21.36 5.83
CA PHE A 331 2.65 21.56 6.80
C PHE A 331 3.95 22.04 6.15
N LEU A 332 4.31 21.48 4.98
CA LEU A 332 5.48 21.89 4.21
C LEU A 332 5.41 23.35 3.74
N THR A 333 4.21 23.90 3.55
CA THR A 333 4.02 25.32 3.20
C THR A 333 4.01 26.28 4.41
N ILE A 334 3.81 25.77 5.64
CA ILE A 334 3.58 26.59 6.84
C ILE A 334 4.87 26.84 7.64
N GLU A 335 5.83 25.91 7.63
CA GLU A 335 7.15 26.15 8.21
C GLU A 335 8.22 26.12 7.11
N HIS A 336 9.10 27.15 7.11
CA HIS A 336 10.31 27.19 6.30
C HIS A 336 11.29 26.10 6.78
N ILE A 337 10.93 24.84 6.61
CA ILE A 337 11.89 23.75 6.66
C ILE A 337 12.67 23.89 5.35
N LEU A 338 13.96 24.21 5.49
CA LEU A 338 14.92 24.00 4.42
C LEU A 338 14.86 22.50 4.07
N ILE A 339 13.97 22.12 3.16
CA ILE A 339 14.19 20.95 2.33
C ILE A 339 15.42 21.33 1.51
N LEU A 340 16.55 20.70 1.82
CA LEU A 340 17.71 20.75 0.97
C LEU A 340 17.31 20.10 -0.36
N CYS A 341 16.78 20.89 -1.28
CA CYS A 341 16.99 20.66 -2.69
C CYS A 341 18.52 20.69 -2.87
N PHE A 342 19.18 19.54 -2.89
CA PHE A 342 20.47 19.42 -3.55
C PHE A 342 20.21 19.52 -5.06
N VAL A 343 19.89 20.74 -5.52
CA VAL A 343 20.03 21.10 -6.92
C VAL A 343 21.51 21.11 -7.20
N TYR A 344 21.93 20.15 -8.01
CA TYR A 344 23.23 20.06 -8.62
C TYR A 344 23.59 21.39 -9.31
N ARG A 345 24.33 22.26 -8.61
CA ARG A 345 25.00 23.39 -9.25
C ARG A 345 26.37 22.91 -9.71
N SER A 346 26.44 22.57 -11.00
CA SER A 346 27.68 22.41 -11.73
C SER A 346 28.59 23.64 -11.53
N THR A 347 29.50 23.55 -10.57
CA THR A 347 30.84 24.15 -10.57
C THR A 347 31.64 23.50 -9.43
N GLU A 348 32.65 22.73 -9.83
CA GLU A 348 33.76 22.21 -9.01
C GLU A 348 33.43 20.99 -8.14
N GLY A 349 33.76 19.82 -8.69
CA GLY A 349 33.60 18.54 -8.01
C GLY A 349 34.50 18.42 -6.78
N GLN A 350 33.90 17.95 -5.69
CA GLN A 350 34.51 17.06 -4.71
C GLN A 350 33.40 16.51 -3.80
N LEU A 351 33.26 15.18 -3.81
CA LEU A 351 32.38 14.40 -2.94
C LEU A 351 32.98 14.32 -1.53
N PHE A 352 32.13 14.45 -0.52
CA PHE A 352 32.27 13.77 0.77
C PHE A 352 30.93 13.16 1.14
#